data_AF-Q9AAP8-F1
#
_entry.id   AF-Q9AAP8-F1
#
_cell.length_a   1.000
_cell.length_b   1.000
_cell.length_c   1.000
_cell.angle_alpha   90.00
_cell.angle_beta   90.00
_cell.angle_gamma   90.00
#
_symmetry.space_group_name_H-M   'P 1'
#
loop_
_entity.id
_entity.type
_entity.pdbx_description
1 polymer ?
#
loop_
_entity_poly.entity_id
_entity_poly.type
_entity_poly.pdbx_seq_one_letter_code
_entity_poly.pdbx_strand_id
1 'polypeptide(L)'
;MALTSAGPEVEIAAIAAAADQLTQLTPLLQRLTDLKDSPDQAVADQASILLSRYLTLTRPAPEPQTPPAAAETFTLEALADEYRRLFQTCQTRPEWAGQVAWHRKKLLAFKSRYEPLAQQTQIPWFVIGAIHALEGSFDFTTHLHNGDPLSARTVRVPAGRPATGSPPFTWEQSALDALTRQQLTGLADWSLPATLYRLERYNGFGSRRQGINTPYLWSFSTHYLKGKFVRDHVYDPEAISKQCGAALMIKALADSGDITVTL
;
A
#
# COMPACT_ATOMS: atom_id res chain seq x y z
N MET A 1 5.66 -41.74 41.94
CA MET A 1 5.05 -41.64 40.60
C MET A 1 5.83 -40.57 39.86
N ALA A 2 6.89 -40.96 39.14
CA ALA A 2 7.77 -40.02 38.46
C ALA A 2 7.04 -39.49 37.23
N LEU A 3 6.79 -38.17 37.20
CA LEU A 3 6.44 -37.47 35.97
C LEU A 3 7.63 -37.63 35.03
N THR A 4 7.56 -38.57 34.11
CA THR A 4 8.50 -38.68 33.00
C THR A 4 8.40 -37.38 32.22
N SER A 5 9.39 -36.50 32.35
CA SER A 5 9.53 -35.35 31.46
C SER A 5 9.47 -35.86 30.03
N ALA A 6 8.63 -35.24 29.21
CA ALA A 6 8.53 -35.60 27.81
C ALA A 6 9.94 -35.51 27.18
N GLY A 7 10.30 -36.46 26.32
CA GLY A 7 11.60 -36.42 25.66
C GLY A 7 11.74 -35.15 24.80
N PRO A 8 12.97 -34.69 24.50
CA PRO A 8 13.21 -33.45 23.75
C PRO A 8 12.42 -33.32 22.44
N GLU A 9 12.17 -34.42 21.73
CA GLU A 9 11.38 -34.43 20.49
C GLU A 9 9.92 -34.00 20.70
N VAL A 10 9.30 -34.42 21.81
CA VAL A 10 7.92 -34.04 22.15
C VAL A 10 7.86 -32.55 22.51
N GLU A 11 8.86 -32.06 23.24
CA GLU A 11 8.95 -30.63 23.57
C GLU A 11 9.18 -29.78 22.32
N ILE A 12 10.06 -30.21 21.40
CA ILE A 12 10.30 -29.53 20.11
C ILE A 12 9.01 -29.50 19.28
N ALA A 13 8.26 -30.60 19.23
CA ALA A 13 6.98 -30.64 18.51
C ALA A 13 5.94 -29.68 19.12
N ALA A 14 5.89 -29.58 20.45
CA ALA A 14 5.02 -28.63 21.13
C ALA A 14 5.43 -27.16 20.86
N ILE A 15 6.74 -26.87 20.85
CA ILE A 15 7.26 -25.55 20.48
C ILE A 15 6.90 -25.21 19.03
N ALA A 16 7.08 -26.15 18.10
CA ALA A 16 6.73 -25.94 16.69
C ALA A 16 5.24 -25.63 16.53
N ALA A 17 4.35 -26.40 17.17
CA ALA A 17 2.92 -26.15 17.14
C ALA A 17 2.54 -24.78 17.74
N ALA A 18 3.18 -24.38 18.84
CA ALA A 18 2.97 -23.05 19.43
C ALA A 18 3.46 -21.92 18.51
N ALA A 19 4.61 -22.10 17.86
CA ALA A 19 5.15 -21.13 16.90
C ALA A 19 4.23 -20.99 15.67
N ASP A 20 3.65 -22.08 15.18
CA ASP A 20 2.68 -22.06 14.08
C ASP A 20 1.40 -21.29 14.47
N GLN A 21 0.89 -21.49 15.69
CA GLN A 21 -0.26 -20.74 16.21
C GLN A 21 0.02 -19.23 16.29
N LEU A 22 1.19 -18.84 16.81
CA LEU A 22 1.61 -17.44 16.86
C LEU A 22 1.77 -16.85 15.45
N THR A 23 2.29 -17.63 14.51
CA THR A 23 2.42 -17.22 13.10
C THR A 23 1.05 -16.89 12.50
N GLN A 24 0.00 -17.64 12.84
CA GLN A 24 -1.35 -17.38 12.35
C GLN A 24 -1.96 -16.06 12.85
N LEU A 25 -1.47 -15.52 13.98
CA LEU A 25 -1.84 -14.18 14.46
C LEU A 25 -1.25 -13.07 13.59
N THR A 26 -0.17 -13.34 12.86
CA THR A 26 0.39 -12.41 11.89
C THR A 26 -0.54 -12.29 10.68
N PRO A 27 -0.90 -11.07 10.25
CA PRO A 27 -1.74 -10.86 9.07
C PRO A 27 -1.21 -11.60 7.84
N LEU A 28 -2.11 -12.21 7.06
CA LEU A 28 -1.73 -13.04 5.91
C LEU A 28 -0.87 -12.28 4.90
N LEU A 29 -1.18 -11.01 4.61
CA LEU A 29 -0.38 -10.19 3.71
C LEU A 29 1.08 -10.10 4.17
N GLN A 30 1.29 -9.78 5.46
CA GLN A 30 2.62 -9.67 6.03
C GLN A 30 3.39 -11.00 5.92
N ARG A 31 2.74 -12.12 6.25
CA ARG A 31 3.35 -13.45 6.11
C ARG A 31 3.77 -13.74 4.67
N LEU A 32 2.89 -13.47 3.70
CA LEU A 32 3.19 -13.73 2.29
C LEU A 32 4.32 -12.83 1.78
N THR A 33 4.33 -11.55 2.14
CA THR A 33 5.41 -10.63 1.76
C THR A 33 6.74 -11.03 2.42
N ASP A 34 6.74 -11.41 3.70
CA ASP A 34 7.98 -11.81 4.39
C ASP A 34 8.52 -13.16 3.86
N LEU A 35 7.64 -14.11 3.53
CA LEU A 35 8.04 -15.37 2.86
C LEU A 35 8.56 -15.13 1.45
N LYS A 36 8.03 -14.13 0.73
CA LYS A 36 8.53 -13.75 -0.59
C LYS A 36 9.94 -13.17 -0.53
N ASP A 37 10.30 -12.52 0.57
CA ASP A 37 11.65 -12.01 0.82
C ASP A 37 12.60 -13.08 1.38
N SER A 38 12.16 -14.35 1.44
CA SER A 38 12.98 -15.48 1.89
C SER A 38 14.24 -15.64 1.03
N PRO A 39 15.42 -15.94 1.63
CA PRO A 39 16.60 -16.32 0.87
C PRO A 39 16.47 -17.70 0.19
N ASP A 40 15.51 -18.52 0.61
CA ASP A 40 15.17 -19.77 -0.06
C ASP A 40 14.29 -19.48 -1.28
N GLN A 41 14.84 -19.73 -2.47
CA GLN A 41 14.17 -19.44 -3.74
C GLN A 41 12.87 -20.23 -3.92
N ALA A 42 12.80 -21.48 -3.47
CA ALA A 42 11.59 -22.30 -3.62
C ALA A 42 10.45 -21.74 -2.75
N VAL A 43 10.77 -21.29 -1.54
CA VAL A 43 9.81 -20.59 -0.67
C VAL A 43 9.39 -19.26 -1.29
N ALA A 44 10.34 -18.46 -1.76
CA ALA A 44 10.06 -17.16 -2.37
C ALA A 44 9.16 -17.27 -3.61
N ASP A 45 9.40 -18.26 -4.47
CA ASP A 45 8.61 -18.52 -5.68
C ASP A 45 7.17 -18.93 -5.35
N GLN A 46 6.99 -19.85 -4.39
CA GLN A 46 5.65 -20.25 -3.94
C GLN A 46 4.90 -19.09 -3.27
N ALA A 47 5.59 -18.33 -2.42
CA ALA A 47 5.02 -17.15 -1.76
C ALA A 47 4.62 -16.07 -2.76
N SER A 48 5.40 -15.88 -3.84
CA SER A 48 5.09 -14.95 -4.94
C SER A 48 3.75 -15.28 -5.61
N ILE A 49 3.51 -16.56 -5.93
CA ILE A 49 2.25 -17.02 -6.53
C ILE A 49 1.07 -16.76 -5.58
N LEU A 50 1.23 -17.10 -4.30
CA LEU A 50 0.19 -16.91 -3.29
C LEU A 50 -0.09 -15.43 -3.03
N LEU A 51 0.96 -14.59 -2.98
CA LEU A 51 0.83 -13.15 -2.82
C LEU A 51 0.08 -12.54 -4.01
N SER A 52 0.47 -12.85 -5.24
CA SER A 52 -0.22 -12.35 -6.44
C SER A 52 -1.72 -12.72 -6.45
N ARG A 53 -2.04 -13.95 -6.04
CA ARG A 53 -3.43 -14.39 -5.88
C ARG A 53 -4.16 -13.63 -4.78
N TYR A 54 -3.54 -13.47 -3.61
CA TYR A 54 -4.09 -12.70 -2.50
C TYR A 54 -4.39 -11.26 -2.91
N LEU A 55 -3.45 -10.59 -3.59
CA LEU A 55 -3.63 -9.22 -4.08
C LEU A 55 -4.77 -9.12 -5.08
N THR A 56 -4.89 -10.06 -6.01
CA THR A 56 -6.01 -10.10 -6.96
C THR A 56 -7.36 -10.21 -6.25
N LEU A 57 -7.45 -10.97 -5.16
CA LEU A 57 -8.68 -11.19 -4.41
C LEU A 57 -9.03 -10.07 -3.43
N THR A 58 -8.04 -9.30 -2.98
CA THR A 58 -8.20 -8.32 -1.89
C THR A 58 -8.07 -6.87 -2.33
N ARG A 59 -7.54 -6.61 -3.54
CA ARG A 59 -7.42 -5.27 -4.11
C ARG A 59 -8.81 -4.62 -4.17
N PRO A 60 -9.02 -3.48 -3.50
CA PRO A 60 -10.25 -2.71 -3.66
C PRO A 60 -10.35 -2.20 -5.09
N ALA A 61 -11.59 -2.02 -5.58
CA ALA A 61 -11.75 -1.35 -6.87
C ALA A 61 -11.29 0.11 -6.72
N PRO A 62 -10.54 0.65 -7.71
CA PRO A 62 -10.26 2.07 -7.73
C PRO A 62 -11.59 2.83 -7.68
N GLU A 63 -11.58 3.96 -6.99
CA GLU A 63 -12.79 4.76 -6.89
C GLU A 63 -13.10 5.40 -8.25
N PRO A 64 -14.38 5.60 -8.61
CA PRO A 64 -14.74 6.23 -9.88
C PRO A 64 -14.00 7.55 -10.10
N GLN A 65 -13.07 7.54 -11.06
CA GLN A 65 -12.24 8.70 -11.43
C GLN A 65 -12.99 9.69 -12.34
N THR A 66 -14.32 9.63 -12.36
CA THR A 66 -15.14 10.59 -13.11
C THR A 66 -14.71 11.99 -12.70
N PRO A 67 -14.38 12.87 -13.67
CA PRO A 67 -14.04 14.25 -13.39
C PRO A 67 -15.10 14.83 -12.45
N PRO A 68 -14.68 15.62 -11.45
CA PRO A 68 -15.65 16.28 -10.61
C PRO A 68 -16.64 17.04 -11.50
N ALA A 69 -17.94 16.93 -11.22
CA ALA A 69 -18.91 17.77 -11.89
C ALA A 69 -18.49 19.24 -11.72
N ALA A 70 -18.87 20.14 -12.62
CA ALA A 70 -18.46 21.55 -12.54
C ALA A 70 -18.84 22.24 -11.20
N ALA A 71 -19.77 21.65 -10.43
CA ALA A 71 -20.17 22.07 -9.10
C ALA A 71 -19.40 21.39 -7.94
N GLU A 72 -18.64 20.33 -8.18
CA GLU A 72 -17.84 19.64 -7.16
C GLU A 72 -16.54 20.42 -6.89
N THR A 73 -16.31 20.80 -5.63
CA THR A 73 -15.14 21.57 -5.19
C THR A 73 -14.01 20.68 -4.66
N PHE A 74 -13.70 19.57 -5.35
CA PHE A 74 -12.57 18.70 -4.98
C PHE A 74 -11.27 19.21 -5.58
N THR A 75 -10.91 20.45 -5.26
CA THR A 75 -9.62 21.04 -5.63
C THR A 75 -8.65 20.98 -4.46
N LEU A 76 -7.36 21.13 -4.74
CA LEU A 76 -6.35 21.17 -3.67
C LEU A 76 -6.64 22.32 -2.70
N GLU A 77 -6.98 23.51 -3.22
CA GLU A 77 -7.24 24.71 -2.44
C GLU A 77 -8.42 24.50 -1.47
N ALA A 78 -9.51 23.88 -1.95
CA ALA A 78 -10.69 23.62 -1.15
C ALA A 78 -10.46 22.54 -0.07
N LEU A 79 -9.54 21.60 -0.31
CA LEU A 79 -9.32 20.44 0.55
C LEU A 79 -8.09 20.58 1.46
N ALA A 80 -7.22 21.58 1.25
CA ALA A 80 -5.93 21.66 1.92
C ALA A 80 -6.04 21.71 3.45
N ASP A 81 -6.95 22.54 3.99
CA ASP A 81 -7.13 22.67 5.43
C ASP A 81 -7.76 21.42 6.05
N GLU A 82 -8.66 20.76 5.31
CA GLU A 82 -9.21 19.48 5.73
C GLU A 82 -8.10 18.42 5.82
N TYR A 83 -7.26 18.30 4.80
CA TYR A 83 -6.14 17.35 4.81
C TYR A 83 -5.17 17.59 5.96
N ARG A 84 -4.79 18.85 6.21
CA ARG A 84 -3.96 19.23 7.36
C ARG A 84 -4.60 18.79 8.67
N ARG A 85 -5.87 19.17 8.88
CA ARG A 85 -6.63 18.83 10.10
C ARG A 85 -6.73 17.32 10.28
N LEU A 86 -7.11 16.58 9.25
CA LEU A 86 -7.24 15.12 9.32
C LEU A 86 -5.90 14.47 9.64
N PHE A 87 -4.79 14.89 9.02
CA PHE A 87 -3.48 14.32 9.29
C PHE A 87 -2.97 14.63 10.70
N GLN A 88 -3.21 15.85 11.19
CA GLN A 88 -2.82 16.25 12.55
C GLN A 88 -3.62 15.51 13.63
N THR A 89 -4.89 15.22 13.35
CA THR A 89 -5.82 14.65 14.35
C THR A 89 -6.02 13.14 14.20
N CYS A 90 -5.56 12.52 13.11
CA CYS A 90 -5.71 11.08 12.94
C CYS A 90 -4.81 10.35 13.94
N GLN A 91 -5.37 9.31 14.54
CA GLN A 91 -4.63 8.40 15.42
C GLN A 91 -4.75 6.99 14.84
N THR A 92 -3.64 6.26 14.82
CA THR A 92 -3.65 4.83 14.50
C THR A 92 -4.47 4.10 15.56
N ARG A 93 -5.47 3.31 15.16
CA ARG A 93 -6.23 2.52 16.13
C ARG A 93 -5.34 1.40 16.70
N PRO A 94 -5.41 1.10 18.01
CA PRO A 94 -4.46 0.19 18.67
C PRO A 94 -4.35 -1.19 18.01
N GLU A 95 -5.46 -1.74 17.53
CA GLU A 95 -5.50 -3.04 16.88
C GLU A 95 -4.72 -3.10 15.55
N TRP A 96 -4.43 -1.95 14.94
CA TRP A 96 -3.66 -1.84 13.69
C TRP A 96 -2.24 -1.32 13.88
N ALA A 97 -1.84 -0.96 15.10
CA ALA A 97 -0.52 -0.38 15.38
C ALA A 97 0.64 -1.24 14.86
N GLY A 98 0.56 -2.56 15.07
CA GLY A 98 1.56 -3.51 14.56
C GLY A 98 1.67 -3.52 13.03
N GLN A 99 0.54 -3.44 12.32
CA GLN A 99 0.55 -3.39 10.86
C GLN A 99 1.10 -2.06 10.32
N VAL A 100 0.75 -0.93 10.94
CA VAL A 100 1.32 0.37 10.57
C VAL A 100 2.83 0.38 10.78
N ALA A 101 3.31 -0.15 11.91
CA ALA A 101 4.74 -0.30 12.18
C ALA A 101 5.45 -1.21 11.16
N TRP A 102 4.81 -2.29 10.72
CA TRP A 102 5.36 -3.15 9.66
C TRP A 102 5.49 -2.40 8.32
N HIS A 103 4.49 -1.62 7.91
CA HIS A 103 4.57 -0.82 6.69
C HIS A 103 5.70 0.20 6.75
N ARG A 104 5.85 0.91 7.89
CA ARG A 104 6.99 1.82 8.13
C ARG A 104 8.33 1.09 7.95
N LYS A 105 8.49 -0.08 8.55
CA LYS A 105 9.72 -0.89 8.44
C LYS A 105 10.02 -1.27 6.99
N LYS A 106 9.03 -1.74 6.23
CA LYS A 106 9.19 -2.07 4.80
C LYS A 106 9.56 -0.84 3.97
N LEU A 107 8.91 0.30 4.21
CA LEU A 107 9.23 1.56 3.52
C LEU A 107 10.69 1.97 3.73
N LEU A 108 11.19 1.90 4.97
CA LEU A 108 12.58 2.19 5.29
C LEU A 108 13.54 1.18 4.65
N ALA A 109 13.21 -0.12 4.69
CA ALA A 109 14.02 -1.16 4.09
C ALA A 109 14.18 -0.99 2.57
N PHE A 110 13.18 -0.46 1.88
CA PHE A 110 13.18 -0.24 0.44
C PHE A 110 13.50 1.21 0.02
N LYS A 111 13.78 2.10 0.97
CA LYS A 111 14.06 3.52 0.72
C LYS A 111 15.10 3.73 -0.38
N SER A 112 16.24 3.05 -0.29
CA SER A 112 17.34 3.17 -1.27
C SER A 112 16.96 2.76 -2.69
N ARG A 113 15.94 1.91 -2.85
CA ARG A 113 15.43 1.50 -4.16
C ARG A 113 14.47 2.53 -4.75
N TYR A 114 13.77 3.27 -3.90
CA TYR A 114 12.87 4.34 -4.34
C TYR A 114 13.60 5.65 -4.65
N GLU A 115 14.72 5.94 -3.96
CA GLU A 115 15.45 7.20 -4.08
C GLU A 115 15.88 7.59 -5.51
N PRO A 116 16.44 6.68 -6.34
CA PRO A 116 16.80 7.03 -7.71
C PRO A 116 15.58 7.44 -8.54
N LEU A 117 14.49 6.70 -8.42
CA LEU A 117 13.24 7.02 -9.11
C LEU A 117 12.63 8.33 -8.57
N ALA A 118 12.73 8.57 -7.26
CA ALA A 118 12.28 9.80 -6.62
C ALA A 118 13.01 11.03 -7.19
N GLN A 119 14.33 10.93 -7.36
CA GLN A 119 15.14 11.99 -7.98
C GLN A 119 14.73 12.20 -9.45
N GLN A 120 14.58 11.12 -10.22
CA GLN A 120 14.21 11.20 -11.63
C GLN A 120 12.81 11.80 -11.84
N THR A 121 11.85 11.44 -10.98
CA THR A 121 10.44 11.83 -11.13
C THR A 121 10.07 13.10 -10.39
N GLN A 122 10.94 13.56 -9.48
CA GLN A 122 10.67 14.61 -8.49
C GLN A 122 9.49 14.28 -7.55
N ILE A 123 9.23 12.99 -7.32
CA ILE A 123 8.23 12.51 -6.35
C ILE A 123 8.97 12.07 -5.09
N PRO A 124 8.57 12.46 -3.86
CA PRO A 124 9.24 12.00 -2.66
C PRO A 124 9.24 10.48 -2.54
N TRP A 125 10.35 9.89 -2.11
CA TRP A 125 10.52 8.43 -2.04
C TRP A 125 9.42 7.75 -1.22
N PHE A 126 8.95 8.39 -0.15
CA PHE A 126 7.92 7.85 0.72
C PHE A 126 6.53 7.84 0.06
N VAL A 127 6.27 8.74 -0.90
CA VAL A 127 5.04 8.74 -1.70
C VAL A 127 5.09 7.57 -2.69
N ILE A 128 6.20 7.38 -3.39
CA ILE A 128 6.41 6.22 -4.28
C ILE A 128 6.24 4.91 -3.49
N GLY A 129 6.86 4.83 -2.30
CA GLY A 129 6.75 3.67 -1.44
C GLY A 129 5.32 3.40 -0.95
N ALA A 130 4.56 4.44 -0.58
CA ALA A 130 3.17 4.29 -0.15
C ALA A 130 2.27 3.80 -1.30
N ILE A 131 2.45 4.34 -2.51
CA ILE A 131 1.76 3.83 -3.72
C ILE A 131 2.15 2.37 -3.96
N HIS A 132 3.43 2.03 -3.89
CA HIS A 132 3.87 0.65 -4.08
C HIS A 132 3.29 -0.32 -3.05
N ALA A 133 3.14 0.11 -1.79
CA ALA A 133 2.48 -0.67 -0.76
C ALA A 133 1.02 -0.99 -1.12
N LEU A 134 0.27 0.02 -1.56
CA LEU A 134 -1.16 -0.09 -1.87
C LEU A 134 -1.44 -0.86 -3.17
N GLU A 135 -0.63 -0.62 -4.21
CA GLU A 135 -0.86 -1.19 -5.54
C GLU A 135 -0.20 -2.55 -5.74
N GLY A 136 0.95 -2.79 -5.11
CA GLY A 136 1.80 -3.97 -5.32
C GLY A 136 2.24 -4.68 -4.06
N SER A 137 1.89 -4.20 -2.85
CA SER A 137 2.31 -4.78 -1.58
C SER A 137 3.82 -5.04 -1.49
N PHE A 138 4.57 -4.05 -1.97
CA PHE A 138 6.04 -4.07 -2.04
C PHE A 138 6.64 -5.12 -2.99
N ASP A 139 5.86 -5.69 -3.92
CA ASP A 139 6.36 -6.67 -4.87
C ASP A 139 7.08 -6.04 -6.07
N PHE A 140 8.40 -5.97 -5.96
CA PHE A 140 9.31 -5.51 -7.02
C PHE A 140 9.46 -6.45 -8.22
N THR A 141 8.74 -7.58 -8.27
CA THR A 141 8.77 -8.51 -9.42
C THR A 141 7.58 -8.33 -10.36
N THR A 142 6.69 -7.39 -10.04
CA THR A 142 5.49 -7.10 -10.83
C THR A 142 5.40 -5.63 -11.22
N HIS A 143 4.61 -5.35 -12.26
CA HIS A 143 4.30 -4.02 -12.73
C HIS A 143 3.55 -3.22 -11.67
N LEU A 144 4.02 -2.01 -11.33
CA LEU A 144 3.32 -1.09 -10.43
C LEU A 144 1.89 -0.77 -10.90
N HIS A 145 1.63 -0.85 -12.21
CA HIS A 145 0.32 -0.59 -12.80
C HIS A 145 -0.80 -1.45 -12.23
N ASN A 146 -0.60 -2.77 -12.21
CA ASN A 146 -1.66 -3.73 -11.94
C ASN A 146 -1.15 -5.06 -11.38
N GLY A 147 0.15 -5.21 -11.16
CA GLY A 147 0.77 -6.41 -10.62
C GLY A 147 0.96 -7.54 -11.63
N ASP A 148 0.91 -7.29 -12.95
CA ASP A 148 1.34 -8.30 -13.94
C ASP A 148 2.86 -8.54 -13.83
N PRO A 149 3.38 -9.74 -14.17
CA PRO A 149 4.81 -10.01 -14.11
C PRO A 149 5.62 -9.08 -15.04
N LEU A 150 6.81 -8.65 -14.58
CA LEU A 150 7.72 -7.79 -15.35
C LEU A 150 8.32 -8.46 -16.61
N SER A 151 8.13 -9.77 -16.80
CA SER A 151 8.66 -10.54 -17.92
C SER A 151 7.94 -10.29 -19.25
N ALA A 152 6.82 -9.57 -19.24
CA ALA A 152 6.06 -9.20 -20.42
C ALA A 152 5.44 -7.81 -20.21
N ARG A 153 4.68 -7.31 -21.16
CA ARG A 153 3.84 -6.13 -20.94
C ARG A 153 2.58 -6.53 -20.16
N THR A 154 1.97 -5.57 -19.49
CA THR A 154 0.68 -5.78 -18.83
C THR A 154 -0.37 -6.27 -19.82
N VAL A 155 -1.14 -7.27 -19.41
CA VAL A 155 -2.33 -7.77 -20.11
C VAL A 155 -3.58 -7.27 -19.40
N ARG A 156 -3.55 -7.19 -18.06
CA ARG A 156 -4.59 -6.53 -17.29
C ARG A 156 -4.59 -5.02 -17.55
N VAL A 157 -5.71 -4.38 -17.25
CA VAL A 157 -5.85 -2.91 -17.40
C VAL A 157 -4.92 -2.20 -16.40
N PRO A 158 -4.19 -1.15 -16.82
CA PRO A 158 -4.01 -0.69 -18.21
C PRO A 158 -3.12 -1.68 -18.99
N ALA A 159 -3.62 -2.20 -20.12
CA ALA A 159 -2.89 -3.16 -20.94
C ALA A 159 -1.79 -2.50 -21.79
N GLY A 160 -0.78 -3.29 -22.19
CA GLY A 160 0.31 -2.87 -23.06
C GLY A 160 1.37 -1.99 -22.39
N ARG A 161 1.51 -2.06 -21.06
CA ARG A 161 2.44 -1.24 -20.28
C ARG A 161 3.69 -2.00 -19.83
N PRO A 162 4.85 -1.33 -19.65
CA PRO A 162 5.22 0.02 -20.10
C PRO A 162 5.01 0.22 -21.60
N ALA A 163 4.75 1.45 -22.05
CA ALA A 163 4.49 1.72 -23.47
C ALA A 163 5.76 1.63 -24.34
N THR A 164 6.93 1.94 -23.76
CA THR A 164 8.24 1.95 -24.43
C THR A 164 9.20 0.92 -23.83
N GLY A 165 10.24 0.56 -24.58
CA GLY A 165 11.23 -0.45 -24.18
C GLY A 165 10.81 -1.89 -24.52
N SER A 166 11.61 -2.86 -24.07
CA SER A 166 11.39 -4.29 -24.30
C SER A 166 11.50 -5.07 -22.98
N PRO A 167 10.65 -6.09 -22.76
CA PRO A 167 10.75 -6.94 -21.58
C PRO A 167 12.01 -7.85 -21.61
N PRO A 168 12.45 -8.39 -20.46
CA PRO A 168 11.91 -8.14 -19.13
C PRO A 168 12.19 -6.71 -18.66
N PHE A 169 11.21 -6.10 -18.00
CA PHE A 169 11.33 -4.75 -17.46
C PHE A 169 11.93 -4.78 -16.05
N THR A 170 12.61 -3.71 -15.64
CA THR A 170 12.85 -3.48 -14.22
C THR A 170 11.59 -2.90 -13.57
N TRP A 171 11.49 -3.01 -12.25
CA TRP A 171 10.39 -2.39 -11.52
C TRP A 171 10.39 -0.88 -11.70
N GLU A 172 11.57 -0.24 -11.71
CA GLU A 172 11.74 1.20 -11.88
C GLU A 172 11.24 1.68 -13.25
N GLN A 173 11.50 0.91 -14.32
CA GLN A 173 10.94 1.19 -15.66
C GLN A 173 9.41 1.14 -15.65
N SER A 174 8.84 0.14 -14.98
CA SER A 174 7.39 0.03 -14.83
C SER A 174 6.80 1.15 -13.96
N ALA A 175 7.47 1.49 -12.87
CA ALA A 175 7.01 2.51 -11.94
C ALA A 175 7.06 3.90 -12.59
N LEU A 176 8.10 4.20 -13.38
CA LEU A 176 8.18 5.44 -14.14
C LEU A 176 7.02 5.59 -15.13
N ASP A 177 6.67 4.54 -15.90
CA ASP A 177 5.52 4.58 -16.83
C ASP A 177 4.21 4.81 -16.06
N ALA A 178 4.00 4.09 -14.95
CA ALA A 178 2.83 4.22 -14.09
C ALA A 178 2.67 5.63 -13.51
N LEU A 179 3.71 6.16 -12.88
CA LEU A 179 3.68 7.47 -12.22
C LEU A 179 3.54 8.61 -13.24
N THR A 180 4.15 8.47 -14.41
CA THR A 180 4.01 9.44 -15.51
C THR A 180 2.59 9.45 -16.07
N ARG A 181 2.00 8.27 -16.29
CA ARG A 181 0.60 8.13 -16.75
C ARG A 181 -0.39 8.77 -15.76
N GLN A 182 -0.08 8.68 -14.47
CA GLN A 182 -0.86 9.27 -13.38
C GLN A 182 -0.59 10.77 -13.16
N GLN A 183 0.24 11.38 -14.02
CA GLN A 183 0.56 12.81 -14.00
C GLN A 183 1.14 13.28 -12.66
N LEU A 184 1.95 12.43 -12.02
CA LEU A 184 2.62 12.74 -10.75
C LEU A 184 4.05 13.25 -10.94
N THR A 185 4.64 13.05 -12.12
CA THR A 185 6.05 13.39 -12.38
C THR A 185 6.23 14.88 -12.66
N GLY A 186 7.36 15.44 -12.25
CA GLY A 186 7.73 16.84 -12.54
C GLY A 186 7.03 17.89 -11.66
N LEU A 187 6.35 17.49 -10.60
CA LEU A 187 5.60 18.39 -9.72
C LEU A 187 6.50 18.93 -8.60
N ALA A 188 6.49 20.25 -8.39
CA ALA A 188 7.33 20.92 -7.39
C ALA A 188 6.74 20.87 -5.97
N ASP A 189 5.43 21.07 -5.83
CA ASP A 189 4.78 21.15 -4.51
C ASP A 189 4.40 19.75 -4.00
N TRP A 190 5.15 19.26 -3.02
CA TRP A 190 4.83 18.07 -2.22
C TRP A 190 4.61 18.41 -0.74
N SER A 191 4.02 19.58 -0.46
CA SER A 191 3.45 19.84 0.85
C SER A 191 2.47 18.73 1.24
N LEU A 192 2.23 18.57 2.54
CA LEU A 192 1.33 17.57 3.10
C LEU A 192 -0.06 17.57 2.43
N PRO A 193 -0.79 18.70 2.32
CA PRO A 193 -2.09 18.71 1.65
C PRO A 193 -1.97 18.31 0.17
N ALA A 194 -0.93 18.79 -0.52
CA ALA A 194 -0.73 18.50 -1.94
C ALA A 194 -0.38 17.01 -2.16
N THR A 195 0.36 16.40 -1.24
CA THR A 195 0.65 14.96 -1.22
C THR A 195 -0.61 14.13 -1.02
N LEU A 196 -1.40 14.45 0.01
CA LEU A 196 -2.64 13.73 0.32
C LEU A 196 -3.69 13.89 -0.79
N TYR A 197 -3.84 15.09 -1.35
CA TYR A 197 -4.69 15.35 -2.51
C TYR A 197 -4.32 14.47 -3.72
N ARG A 198 -3.03 14.37 -4.03
CA ARG A 198 -2.57 13.56 -5.18
C ARG A 198 -2.75 12.07 -4.96
N LEU A 199 -2.50 11.58 -3.74
CA LEU A 199 -2.75 10.18 -3.38
C LEU A 199 -4.24 9.84 -3.42
N GLU A 200 -5.11 10.73 -2.95
CA GLU A 200 -6.55 10.53 -3.10
C GLU A 200 -6.95 10.58 -4.57
N ARG A 201 -6.47 11.53 -5.37
CA ARG A 201 -6.71 11.60 -6.81
C ARG A 201 -6.23 10.35 -7.55
N TYR A 202 -5.09 9.79 -7.17
CA TYR A 202 -4.52 8.58 -7.75
C TYR A 202 -5.52 7.41 -7.65
N ASN A 203 -6.21 7.29 -6.51
CA ASN A 203 -7.24 6.30 -6.29
C ASN A 203 -8.61 6.71 -6.87
N GLY A 204 -9.02 7.97 -6.67
CA GLY A 204 -10.29 8.59 -7.03
C GLY A 204 -10.99 9.25 -5.84
N PHE A 205 -11.96 10.14 -6.11
CA PHE A 205 -12.72 10.92 -5.10
C PHE A 205 -14.12 10.34 -4.81
N GLY A 206 -14.39 9.09 -5.18
CA GLY A 206 -15.70 8.46 -5.02
C GLY A 206 -16.21 8.42 -3.56
N SER A 207 -15.32 8.21 -2.60
CA SER A 207 -15.58 8.16 -1.16
C SER A 207 -16.13 9.49 -0.64
N ARG A 208 -15.64 10.62 -1.15
CA ARG A 208 -16.17 11.95 -0.79
C ARG A 208 -17.63 12.11 -1.16
N ARG A 209 -18.05 11.56 -2.31
CA ARG A 209 -19.46 11.56 -2.75
C ARG A 209 -20.35 10.69 -1.87
N GLN A 210 -19.75 9.77 -1.11
CA GLN A 210 -20.44 8.94 -0.11
C GLN A 210 -20.39 9.55 1.30
N GLY A 211 -19.80 10.74 1.45
CA GLY A 211 -19.68 11.41 2.74
C GLY A 211 -18.67 10.77 3.70
N ILE A 212 -17.72 9.99 3.18
CA ILE A 212 -16.68 9.35 4.00
C ILE A 212 -15.28 9.80 3.57
N ASN A 213 -14.35 9.74 4.52
CA ASN A 213 -12.93 9.82 4.24
C ASN A 213 -12.48 8.55 3.49
N THR A 214 -11.72 8.70 2.40
CA THR A 214 -11.29 7.53 1.62
C THR A 214 -10.45 6.56 2.45
N PRO A 215 -10.73 5.25 2.40
CA PRO A 215 -9.85 4.25 3.02
C PRO A 215 -8.44 4.25 2.44
N TYR A 216 -8.25 4.71 1.20
CA TYR A 216 -6.94 4.77 0.54
C TYR A 216 -5.94 5.63 1.32
N LEU A 217 -6.43 6.70 1.97
CA LEU A 217 -5.63 7.53 2.86
C LEU A 217 -5.76 7.12 4.32
N TRP A 218 -6.98 6.89 4.79
CA TRP A 218 -7.30 6.95 6.22
C TRP A 218 -7.61 5.60 6.87
N SER A 219 -7.61 4.50 6.11
CA SER A 219 -7.79 3.17 6.69
C SER A 219 -6.76 2.91 7.79
N PHE A 220 -7.22 2.30 8.89
CA PHE A 220 -6.52 2.07 10.16
C PHE A 220 -6.44 3.27 11.11
N SER A 221 -6.90 4.46 10.70
CA SER A 221 -7.02 5.60 11.62
C SER A 221 -8.39 5.69 12.29
N THR A 222 -8.49 6.57 13.29
CA THR A 222 -9.74 7.06 13.87
C THR A 222 -10.66 7.80 12.90
N HIS A 223 -10.18 8.22 11.72
CA HIS A 223 -10.96 8.95 10.71
C HIS A 223 -11.63 8.05 9.66
N TYR A 224 -11.49 6.72 9.79
CA TYR A 224 -12.14 5.74 8.93
C TYR A 224 -12.63 4.54 9.73
N LEU A 225 -13.88 4.13 9.51
CA LEU A 225 -14.46 2.95 10.15
C LEU A 225 -14.81 1.86 9.12
N LYS A 226 -15.60 2.21 8.10
CA LYS A 226 -16.12 1.31 7.07
C LYS A 226 -16.59 2.13 5.86
N GLY A 227 -16.95 1.43 4.79
CA GLY A 227 -17.35 2.00 3.51
C GLY A 227 -16.19 1.93 2.52
N LYS A 228 -16.39 1.31 1.36
CA LYS A 228 -15.44 1.36 0.24
C LYS A 228 -16.08 0.89 -1.07
N PHE A 229 -15.41 1.17 -2.18
CA PHE A 229 -15.74 0.54 -3.45
C PHE A 229 -15.17 -0.88 -3.50
N VAL A 230 -16.04 -1.88 -3.71
CA VAL A 230 -15.67 -3.30 -3.74
C VAL A 230 -15.52 -3.82 -5.17
N ARG A 231 -16.18 -3.16 -6.13
CA ARG A 231 -16.09 -3.37 -7.57
C ARG A 231 -16.24 -2.02 -8.26
N ASP A 232 -15.92 -1.97 -9.55
CA ASP A 232 -16.07 -0.76 -10.35
C ASP A 232 -17.49 -0.18 -10.21
N HIS A 233 -17.56 1.10 -9.81
CA HIS A 233 -18.81 1.80 -9.48
C HIS A 233 -19.71 1.19 -8.38
N VAL A 234 -19.29 0.14 -7.66
CA VAL A 234 -20.07 -0.51 -6.60
C VAL A 234 -19.52 -0.13 -5.23
N TYR A 235 -20.18 0.83 -4.58
CA TYR A 235 -19.94 1.21 -3.19
C TYR A 235 -20.66 0.26 -2.22
N ASP A 236 -19.96 -0.19 -1.20
CA ASP A 236 -20.49 -0.96 -0.09
C ASP A 236 -20.22 -0.20 1.22
N PRO A 237 -21.26 0.29 1.93
CA PRO A 237 -21.11 1.06 3.16
C PRO A 237 -20.63 0.20 4.35
N GLU A 238 -20.75 -1.12 4.27
CA GLU A 238 -20.37 -2.05 5.34
C GLU A 238 -18.98 -2.67 5.13
N ALA A 239 -18.45 -2.59 3.92
CA ALA A 239 -17.12 -3.12 3.62
C ALA A 239 -16.02 -2.34 4.35
N ILE A 240 -15.15 -3.07 5.06
CA ILE A 240 -14.00 -2.51 5.78
C ILE A 240 -12.73 -2.73 4.96
N SER A 241 -11.93 -1.68 4.77
CA SER A 241 -10.61 -1.81 4.18
C SER A 241 -9.65 -2.58 5.10
N LYS A 242 -8.92 -3.53 4.52
CA LYS A 242 -7.88 -4.32 5.19
C LYS A 242 -6.46 -3.85 4.82
N GLN A 243 -6.37 -2.75 4.07
CA GLN A 243 -5.11 -2.15 3.68
C GLN A 243 -4.82 -0.95 4.58
N CYS A 244 -3.56 -0.76 4.93
CA CYS A 244 -3.11 0.42 5.65
C CYS A 244 -3.20 1.63 4.72
N GLY A 245 -3.85 2.71 5.17
CA GLY A 245 -3.98 3.92 4.37
C GLY A 245 -2.63 4.64 4.18
N ALA A 246 -2.41 5.26 3.03
CA ALA A 246 -1.16 5.96 2.74
C ALA A 246 -0.86 7.09 3.74
N ALA A 247 -1.89 7.80 4.25
CA ALA A 247 -1.68 8.83 5.25
C ALA A 247 -1.14 8.26 6.57
N LEU A 248 -1.55 7.05 6.96
CA LEU A 248 -1.04 6.38 8.15
C LEU A 248 0.41 5.91 7.96
N MET A 249 0.79 5.46 6.77
CA MET A 249 2.18 5.12 6.46
C MET A 249 3.08 6.36 6.55
N ILE A 250 2.66 7.46 5.93
CA ILE A 250 3.38 8.74 5.94
C ILE A 250 3.46 9.30 7.37
N LYS A 251 2.35 9.27 8.12
CA LYS A 251 2.32 9.72 9.51
C LYS A 251 3.24 8.91 10.39
N ALA A 252 3.31 7.59 10.22
CA ALA A 252 4.23 6.75 10.98
C ALA A 252 5.70 7.10 10.74
N LEU A 253 6.08 7.43 9.49
CA LEU A 253 7.42 7.93 9.16
C LEU A 253 7.67 9.31 9.78
N ALA A 254 6.71 10.23 9.67
CA ALA A 254 6.83 11.60 10.17
C ALA A 254 6.91 11.65 11.71
N ASP A 255 6.02 10.96 12.41
CA ASP A 255 5.99 10.89 13.88
C ASP A 255 7.27 10.24 14.46
N SER A 256 7.92 9.37 13.68
CA SER A 256 9.20 8.74 14.04
C SER A 256 10.43 9.56 13.63
N GLY A 257 10.25 10.70 12.96
CA GLY A 257 11.35 11.55 12.48
C GLY A 257 12.11 11.02 11.26
N ASP A 258 11.59 10.02 10.54
CA ASP A 258 12.25 9.45 9.36
C ASP A 258 12.15 10.38 8.12
N ILE A 259 11.12 11.22 8.12
CA ILE A 259 10.85 12.22 7.08
C ILE A 259 10.38 13.52 7.75
N THR A 260 10.49 14.62 7.01
CA THR A 260 9.82 15.88 7.34
C THR A 260 8.70 16.11 6.33
N VAL A 261 7.52 16.48 6.82
CA VAL A 261 6.39 16.89 5.98
C VAL A 261 6.15 18.39 6.16
N THR A 262 5.99 19.11 5.06
CA THR A 262 5.68 20.55 5.07
C THR A 262 4.17 20.72 5.21
N LEU A 263 3.70 21.45 6.22
CA LEU A 263 2.27 21.68 6.46
C LEU A 263 1.66 22.70 5.49
#